data_AF-A0A402CX90-F1
#
_entry.id   AF-A0A402CX90-F1
#
_cell.length_a   1.000
_cell.length_b   1.000
_cell.length_c   1.000
_cell.angle_alpha   90.00
_cell.angle_beta   90.00
_cell.angle_gamma   90.00
#
_symmetry.space_group_name_H-M   'P 1'
#
loop_
_entity.id
_entity.type
_entity.pdbx_description
1 polymer ?
#
loop_
_entity_poly.entity_id
_entity_poly.type
_entity_poly.pdbx_seq_one_letter_code
_entity_poly.pdbx_strand_id
1 'polypeptide(L)'
;MLDSIFGPIAHSGAEPQPLAYVVLFESSIALNVDDFRRHLRAYDPETQFAEVESLDAPADSGTFAGRVKWGVHAVDMVGFDAPAPKSVLDRCLPPAHYGEPLKRQAYAHKANMLLIHRGPEVDPMSRCVALAAIAGVLELMGAIVVLSEAAQTSLPAGVFSPRSVAASRVEHLRRLPIPLFYVGCVKYNLPNTPKIWMRTYGADFFGAPDLAMLTAGHGVAQQTMDRFDAILGYMIGQKTVVQDGHTMQVGQENLRFRKPAASDPQDGSDGPFLVVETIAASEINRPADRVTSRELTIQELTNMRSVAQRAILGFTEVTLGSPPESIVRAIDQEVRRVRKQQSSLLGKLMDRSPKVDPAAMAIGIGALWGDQLVSRFRWEWAHVTRAGKRGFAVASPDRSIAIYPSDYLRRCLSSPDLECAVASSFQRIASGSVPHVAPNSYFDILA
;
A
#
# COMPACT_ATOMS: atom_id res chain seq x y z
N MET A 1 13.04 -24.01 14.78
CA MET A 1 13.64 -25.09 13.97
C MET A 1 14.78 -24.55 13.12
N LEU A 2 14.54 -23.50 12.34
CA LEU A 2 15.62 -22.79 11.64
C LEU A 2 16.67 -22.22 12.63
N ASP A 3 16.25 -21.54 13.70
CA ASP A 3 17.20 -21.01 14.71
C ASP A 3 17.97 -22.10 15.50
N SER A 4 17.40 -23.30 15.64
CA SER A 4 18.07 -24.42 16.32
C SER A 4 19.05 -25.16 15.41
N ILE A 5 18.91 -25.02 14.08
CA ILE A 5 19.79 -25.62 13.07
C ILE A 5 20.86 -24.60 12.62
N PHE A 6 20.56 -23.30 12.66
CA PHE A 6 21.41 -22.22 12.15
C PHE A 6 21.96 -21.25 13.23
N GLY A 7 21.63 -21.46 14.52
CA GLY A 7 21.99 -20.55 15.62
C GLY A 7 21.04 -19.35 15.73
N PRO A 8 21.16 -18.51 16.79
CA PRO A 8 20.33 -17.32 16.94
C PRO A 8 20.63 -16.36 15.79
N ILE A 9 19.68 -16.23 14.86
CA ILE A 9 19.74 -15.23 13.79
C ILE A 9 19.50 -13.88 14.46
N ALA A 10 20.57 -13.13 14.65
CA ALA A 10 20.49 -11.77 15.18
C ALA A 10 19.53 -10.94 14.32
N HIS A 11 18.53 -10.33 14.96
CA HIS A 11 17.72 -9.27 14.35
C HIS A 11 18.58 -8.00 14.18
N SER A 12 19.51 -8.03 13.24
CA SER A 12 20.22 -6.86 12.77
C SER A 12 20.25 -6.88 11.24
N GLY A 13 19.41 -6.06 10.62
CA GLY A 13 19.57 -5.59 9.24
C GLY A 13 19.65 -6.65 8.14
N ALA A 14 18.49 -6.90 7.50
CA ALA A 14 18.37 -7.14 6.06
C ALA A 14 19.03 -8.40 5.43
N GLU A 15 18.76 -9.59 5.97
CA GLU A 15 18.55 -10.76 5.10
C GLU A 15 17.09 -11.25 5.26
N PRO A 16 16.33 -11.45 4.16
CA PRO A 16 14.99 -12.00 4.26
C PRO A 16 15.05 -13.41 4.84
N GLN A 17 14.15 -13.74 5.77
CA GLN A 17 14.06 -15.11 6.30
C GLN A 17 14.01 -16.12 5.15
N PRO A 18 14.74 -17.24 5.24
CA PRO A 18 14.72 -18.24 4.18
C PRO A 18 13.32 -18.83 4.05
N LEU A 19 12.74 -18.75 2.84
CA LEU A 19 11.46 -19.38 2.53
C LEU A 19 11.59 -20.89 2.66
N ALA A 20 10.78 -21.48 3.55
CA ALA A 20 10.78 -22.91 3.79
C ALA A 20 9.38 -23.48 3.99
N TYR A 21 9.18 -24.72 3.52
CA TYR A 21 8.00 -25.53 3.82
C TYR A 21 8.38 -26.74 4.66
N VAL A 22 7.46 -27.16 5.53
CA VAL A 22 7.61 -28.39 6.31
C VAL A 22 6.59 -29.41 5.79
N VAL A 23 7.07 -30.57 5.36
CA VAL A 23 6.25 -31.67 4.84
C VAL A 23 6.16 -32.76 5.90
N LEU A 24 4.96 -33.18 6.28
CA LEU A 24 4.76 -34.20 7.31
C LEU A 24 4.55 -35.58 6.68
N PHE A 25 5.05 -36.60 7.36
CA PHE A 25 4.92 -38.00 7.01
C PHE A 25 4.38 -38.81 8.20
N GLU A 26 3.46 -39.72 7.92
CA GLU A 26 2.88 -40.58 8.95
C GLU A 26 3.88 -41.61 9.50
N SER A 27 4.90 -41.96 8.72
CA SER A 27 5.95 -42.92 9.07
C SER A 27 7.33 -42.36 8.73
N SER A 28 8.40 -43.11 9.06
CA SER A 28 9.78 -42.73 8.71
C SER A 28 9.96 -42.44 7.22
N ILE A 29 10.88 -41.54 6.91
CA ILE A 29 11.13 -41.09 5.53
C ILE A 29 11.96 -42.15 4.79
N ALA A 30 11.29 -42.96 3.97
CA ALA A 30 11.94 -43.92 3.07
C ALA A 30 12.07 -43.34 1.65
N LEU A 31 12.92 -42.32 1.49
CA LEU A 31 13.10 -41.63 0.21
C LEU A 31 14.10 -42.37 -0.70
N ASN A 32 13.63 -42.95 -1.79
CA ASN A 32 14.49 -43.42 -2.88
C ASN A 32 14.77 -42.24 -3.84
N VAL A 33 16.04 -41.84 -3.95
CA VAL A 33 16.47 -40.68 -4.75
C VAL A 33 16.19 -40.85 -6.24
N ASP A 34 16.35 -42.06 -6.78
CA ASP A 34 16.12 -42.33 -8.20
C ASP A 34 14.63 -42.29 -8.54
N ASP A 35 13.78 -42.86 -7.68
CA ASP A 35 12.33 -42.75 -7.81
C ASP A 35 11.86 -41.30 -7.67
N PHE A 36 12.42 -40.55 -6.72
CA PHE A 36 12.09 -39.14 -6.52
C PHE A 36 12.46 -38.32 -7.75
N ARG A 37 13.68 -38.52 -8.28
CA ARG A 37 14.14 -37.86 -9.51
C ARG A 37 13.22 -38.20 -10.69
N ARG A 38 12.85 -39.48 -10.84
CA ARG A 38 11.93 -39.93 -11.91
C ARG A 38 10.57 -39.25 -11.80
N HIS A 39 9.97 -39.24 -10.61
CA HIS A 39 8.67 -38.60 -10.39
C HIS A 39 8.73 -37.08 -10.57
N LEU A 40 9.81 -36.44 -10.11
CA LEU A 40 10.01 -35.00 -10.30
C LEU A 40 10.15 -34.64 -11.78
N ARG A 41 10.93 -35.39 -12.56
CA ARG A 41 11.04 -35.16 -14.01
C ARG A 41 9.72 -35.36 -14.77
N ALA A 42 8.84 -36.20 -14.23
CA ALA A 42 7.51 -36.43 -14.80
C ALA A 42 6.44 -35.44 -14.27
N TYR A 43 6.77 -34.59 -13.29
CA TYR A 43 5.80 -33.72 -12.62
C TYR A 43 5.26 -32.62 -13.55
N ASP A 44 6.15 -31.95 -14.29
CA ASP A 44 5.83 -30.86 -15.21
C ASP A 44 6.91 -30.73 -16.30
N PRO A 45 6.62 -30.19 -17.49
CA PRO A 45 7.65 -29.88 -18.49
C PRO A 45 8.81 -29.03 -17.95
N GLU A 46 8.57 -28.11 -17.00
CA GLU A 46 9.63 -27.30 -16.39
C GLU A 46 10.64 -28.13 -15.57
N THR A 47 10.23 -29.29 -15.05
CA THR A 47 11.06 -30.14 -14.19
C THR A 47 11.70 -31.33 -14.93
N GLN A 48 11.49 -31.47 -16.24
CA GLN A 48 11.95 -32.63 -17.03
C GLN A 48 13.47 -32.90 -16.96
N PHE A 49 14.27 -31.86 -16.70
CA PHE A 49 15.73 -31.94 -16.55
C PHE A 49 16.19 -31.81 -15.10
N ALA A 50 15.31 -32.00 -14.13
CA ALA A 50 15.67 -31.86 -12.74
C ALA A 50 16.79 -32.83 -12.33
N GLU A 51 17.71 -32.33 -11.53
CA GLU A 51 18.80 -33.06 -10.91
C GLU A 51 18.54 -33.19 -9.41
N VAL A 52 18.95 -34.31 -8.85
CA VAL A 52 18.80 -34.61 -7.43
C VAL A 52 20.13 -35.17 -6.96
N GLU A 53 20.77 -34.42 -6.06
CA GLU A 53 22.05 -34.74 -5.44
C GLU A 53 21.79 -35.12 -3.98
N SER A 54 22.37 -36.24 -3.53
CA SER A 54 22.45 -36.53 -2.10
C SER A 54 23.53 -35.65 -1.48
N LEU A 55 23.24 -35.08 -0.32
CA LEU A 55 24.21 -34.37 0.50
C LEU A 55 24.61 -35.26 1.67
N ASP A 56 25.82 -35.08 2.19
CA ASP A 56 26.25 -35.78 3.39
C ASP A 56 25.37 -35.35 4.57
N ALA A 57 24.51 -36.26 5.02
CA ALA A 57 23.81 -36.09 6.29
C ALA A 57 24.78 -36.42 7.43
N PRO A 58 24.71 -35.73 8.59
CA PRO A 58 25.47 -36.14 9.76
C PRO A 58 25.15 -37.61 10.08
N ALA A 59 26.16 -38.47 10.14
CA ALA A 59 26.01 -39.93 10.22
C ALA A 59 25.13 -40.42 11.39
N ASP A 60 24.97 -39.58 12.42
CA ASP A 60 24.30 -39.92 13.68
C ASP A 60 22.84 -39.44 13.75
N SER A 61 22.32 -38.83 12.68
CA SER A 61 21.09 -38.03 12.74
C SER A 61 19.81 -38.73 12.25
N GLY A 62 19.89 -39.92 11.63
CA GLY A 62 18.70 -40.56 11.03
C GLY A 62 18.01 -39.65 10.01
N THR A 63 18.78 -38.79 9.34
CA THR A 63 18.29 -37.65 8.56
C THR A 63 18.63 -37.86 7.09
N PHE A 64 17.68 -37.61 6.19
CA PHE A 64 17.95 -37.50 4.75
C PHE A 64 18.42 -36.08 4.44
N ALA A 65 19.48 -35.91 3.65
CA ALA A 65 19.89 -34.61 3.12
C ALA A 65 20.08 -34.69 1.61
N GLY A 66 19.51 -33.74 0.88
CA GLY A 66 19.62 -33.69 -0.58
C GLY A 66 19.35 -32.31 -1.13
N ARG A 67 19.76 -32.10 -2.38
CA ARG A 67 19.51 -30.88 -3.14
C ARG A 67 18.87 -31.21 -4.47
N VAL A 68 17.82 -30.48 -4.78
CA VAL A 68 17.09 -30.55 -6.05
C VAL A 68 17.40 -29.31 -6.87
N LYS A 69 17.72 -29.47 -8.16
CA LYS A 69 18.03 -28.35 -9.07
C LYS A 69 17.27 -28.49 -10.38
N TRP A 70 16.68 -27.40 -10.88
CA TRP A 70 16.21 -27.28 -12.26
C TRP A 70 16.11 -25.79 -12.62
N GLY A 71 16.58 -25.41 -13.82
CA GLY A 71 16.61 -24.00 -14.24
C GLY A 71 17.32 -23.12 -13.20
N VAL A 72 16.61 -22.09 -12.71
CA VAL A 72 17.09 -21.15 -11.67
C VAL A 72 16.78 -21.60 -10.24
N HIS A 73 16.14 -22.76 -10.07
CA HIS A 73 15.75 -23.26 -8.76
C HIS A 73 16.81 -24.20 -8.19
N ALA A 74 17.13 -24.00 -6.92
CA ALA A 74 17.83 -24.96 -6.08
C ALA A 74 17.07 -25.06 -4.75
N VAL A 75 16.73 -26.26 -4.32
CA VAL A 75 15.99 -26.51 -3.07
C VAL A 75 16.74 -27.55 -2.26
N ASP A 76 17.06 -27.21 -1.01
CA ASP A 76 17.59 -28.14 -0.04
C ASP A 76 16.44 -28.90 0.62
N MET A 77 16.60 -30.20 0.78
CA MET A 77 15.68 -31.10 1.44
C MET A 77 16.39 -31.72 2.64
N VAL A 78 15.81 -31.55 3.83
CA VAL A 78 16.33 -32.14 5.07
C VAL A 78 15.20 -32.90 5.76
N GLY A 79 15.26 -34.23 5.72
CA GLY A 79 14.26 -35.11 6.30
C GLY A 79 14.67 -35.60 7.68
N PHE A 80 13.78 -35.51 8.66
CA PHE A 80 13.97 -35.95 10.03
C PHE A 80 13.00 -37.07 10.36
N ASP A 81 13.49 -38.20 10.88
CA ASP A 81 12.67 -39.24 11.50
C ASP A 81 12.21 -38.84 12.92
N ALA A 82 11.65 -37.63 13.01
CA ALA A 82 11.09 -37.07 14.23
C ALA A 82 9.90 -36.15 13.90
N PRO A 83 8.98 -35.93 14.85
CA PRO A 83 7.92 -34.96 14.67
C PRO A 83 8.45 -33.53 14.55
N ALA A 84 7.80 -32.71 13.72
CA ALA A 84 7.99 -31.28 13.65
C ALA A 84 7.64 -30.62 15.01
N PRO A 85 8.28 -29.48 15.36
CA PRO A 85 8.05 -28.80 16.62
C PRO A 85 6.58 -28.45 16.82
N LYS A 86 6.10 -28.68 18.05
CA LYS A 86 4.71 -28.41 18.42
C LYS A 86 4.27 -26.97 18.11
N SER A 87 5.15 -25.99 18.31
CA SER A 87 4.88 -24.58 18.01
C SER A 87 4.58 -24.31 16.53
N VAL A 88 5.20 -25.04 15.61
CA VAL A 88 4.92 -24.95 14.17
C VAL A 88 3.55 -25.56 13.87
N LEU A 89 3.24 -26.72 14.45
CA LEU A 89 1.95 -27.41 14.30
C LEU A 89 0.80 -26.55 14.83
N ASP A 90 0.95 -25.98 16.02
CA ASP A 90 -0.07 -25.15 16.68
C ASP A 90 -0.36 -23.85 15.90
N ARG A 91 0.61 -23.34 15.13
CA ARG A 91 0.39 -22.20 14.23
C ARG A 91 -0.29 -22.60 12.93
N CYS A 92 0.08 -23.73 12.34
CA CYS A 92 -0.29 -24.05 10.95
C CYS A 92 -1.51 -24.98 10.80
N LEU A 93 -1.79 -25.85 11.78
CA LEU A 93 -2.86 -26.85 11.68
C LEU A 93 -4.23 -26.32 12.11
N PRO A 94 -4.39 -25.58 13.23
CA PRO A 94 -5.69 -25.06 13.64
C PRO A 94 -6.40 -24.23 12.55
N PRO A 95 -5.75 -23.26 11.88
CA PRO A 95 -6.43 -22.42 10.89
C PRO A 95 -6.74 -23.14 9.57
N ALA A 96 -6.14 -24.30 9.32
CA ALA A 96 -6.20 -24.97 8.03
C ALA A 96 -7.60 -25.46 7.64
N HIS A 97 -7.89 -25.42 6.35
CA HIS A 97 -9.22 -25.69 5.76
C HIS A 97 -9.41 -27.14 5.30
N TYR A 98 -9.10 -28.10 6.18
CA TYR A 98 -9.39 -29.52 5.96
C TYR A 98 -9.88 -30.19 7.25
N GLY A 99 -10.49 -31.38 7.09
CA GLY A 99 -11.22 -32.05 8.15
C GLY A 99 -10.37 -32.53 9.32
N GLU A 100 -11.02 -32.64 10.48
CA GLU A 100 -10.40 -33.06 11.75
C GLU A 100 -9.64 -34.40 11.70
N PRO A 101 -10.08 -35.43 10.93
CA PRO A 101 -9.32 -36.68 10.82
C PRO A 101 -7.88 -36.45 10.32
N LEU A 102 -7.72 -35.64 9.27
CA LEU A 102 -6.40 -35.34 8.73
C LEU A 102 -5.59 -34.43 9.67
N LYS A 103 -6.24 -33.48 10.37
CA LYS A 103 -5.56 -32.69 11.42
C LYS A 103 -4.99 -33.58 12.53
N ARG A 104 -5.76 -34.57 13.00
CA ARG A 104 -5.28 -35.52 14.00
C ARG A 104 -4.11 -36.37 13.48
N GLN A 105 -4.18 -36.83 12.24
CA GLN A 105 -3.07 -37.55 11.60
C GLN A 105 -1.82 -36.65 11.50
N ALA A 106 -2.00 -35.39 11.12
CA ALA A 106 -0.93 -34.40 11.07
C ALA A 106 -0.33 -34.11 12.46
N TYR A 107 -1.11 -34.08 13.55
CA TYR A 107 -0.55 -34.00 14.90
C TYR A 107 0.18 -35.27 15.34
N ALA A 108 -0.21 -36.43 14.83
CA ALA A 108 0.35 -37.74 15.19
C ALA A 108 1.51 -38.21 14.30
N HIS A 109 1.90 -37.42 13.30
CA HIS A 109 2.96 -37.71 12.33
C HIS A 109 4.28 -38.10 13.03
N LYS A 110 5.12 -38.86 12.32
CA LYS A 110 6.35 -39.45 12.89
C LYS A 110 7.62 -38.85 12.33
N ALA A 111 7.56 -38.33 11.11
CA ALA A 111 8.70 -37.74 10.45
C ALA A 111 8.30 -36.47 9.68
N ASN A 112 9.25 -35.57 9.47
CA ASN A 112 9.02 -34.35 8.71
C ASN A 112 10.21 -34.02 7.81
N MET A 113 9.97 -33.32 6.71
CA MET A 113 11.00 -32.84 5.81
C MET A 113 10.91 -31.34 5.63
N LEU A 114 12.03 -30.65 5.82
CA LEU A 114 12.18 -29.23 5.56
C LEU A 114 12.63 -29.03 4.11
N LEU A 115 11.90 -28.21 3.37
CA LEU A 115 12.24 -27.77 2.02
C LEU A 115 12.66 -26.31 2.08
N ILE A 116 13.87 -25.98 1.65
CA ILE A 116 14.43 -24.62 1.74
C ILE A 116 14.87 -24.16 0.35
N HIS A 117 14.31 -23.05 -0.14
CA HIS A 117 14.73 -22.51 -1.44
C HIS A 117 16.06 -21.76 -1.30
N ARG A 118 17.08 -22.20 -2.05
CA ARG A 118 18.46 -21.68 -2.08
C ARG A 118 18.92 -21.17 -3.45
N GLY A 119 18.07 -21.29 -4.47
CA GLY A 119 18.40 -20.86 -5.83
C GLY A 119 18.46 -19.34 -5.97
N PRO A 120 19.06 -18.81 -7.06
CA PRO A 120 19.14 -17.37 -7.32
C PRO A 120 17.82 -16.72 -7.77
N GLU A 121 16.73 -17.48 -7.92
CA GLU A 121 15.41 -16.94 -8.27
C GLU A 121 15.00 -15.79 -7.33
N VAL A 122 14.57 -14.68 -7.93
CA VAL A 122 14.20 -13.45 -7.23
C VAL A 122 12.69 -13.29 -7.11
N ASP A 123 11.90 -13.91 -7.99
CA ASP A 123 10.45 -13.84 -7.93
C ASP A 123 9.90 -14.68 -6.76
N PRO A 124 9.26 -14.07 -5.74
CA PRO A 124 8.79 -14.80 -4.57
C PRO A 124 7.79 -15.91 -4.90
N MET A 125 6.91 -15.68 -5.88
CA MET A 125 5.92 -16.68 -6.30
C MET A 125 6.58 -17.89 -6.94
N SER A 126 7.54 -17.67 -7.84
CA SER A 126 8.37 -18.72 -8.46
C SER A 126 9.07 -19.58 -7.40
N ARG A 127 9.60 -18.97 -6.32
CA ARG A 127 10.23 -19.70 -5.19
C ARG A 127 9.22 -20.57 -4.42
N CYS A 128 8.06 -20.02 -4.09
CA CYS A 128 6.97 -20.76 -3.43
C CYS A 128 6.50 -21.96 -4.26
N VAL A 129 6.30 -21.75 -5.56
CA VAL A 129 5.86 -22.79 -6.49
C VAL A 129 6.90 -23.90 -6.62
N ALA A 130 8.19 -23.58 -6.61
CA ALA A 130 9.25 -24.58 -6.64
C ALA A 130 9.23 -25.50 -5.41
N LEU A 131 9.02 -24.95 -4.21
CA LEU A 131 8.85 -25.74 -2.99
C LEU A 131 7.58 -26.59 -3.04
N ALA A 132 6.47 -26.01 -3.53
CA ALA A 132 5.19 -26.71 -3.68
C ALA A 132 5.25 -27.87 -4.68
N ALA A 133 6.00 -27.73 -5.77
CA ALA A 133 6.20 -28.80 -6.75
C ALA A 133 6.93 -30.01 -6.13
N ILE A 134 7.99 -29.77 -5.35
CA ILE A 134 8.69 -30.84 -4.61
C ILE A 134 7.75 -31.49 -3.60
N ALA A 135 6.99 -30.70 -2.83
CA ALA A 135 6.03 -31.22 -1.88
C ALA A 135 4.95 -32.10 -2.56
N GLY A 136 4.54 -31.73 -3.78
CA GLY A 136 3.65 -32.52 -4.62
C GLY A 136 4.21 -33.87 -5.03
N VAL A 137 5.50 -33.95 -5.35
CA VAL A 137 6.18 -35.23 -5.62
C VAL A 137 6.27 -36.08 -4.36
N LEU A 138 6.54 -35.47 -3.21
CA LEU A 138 6.63 -36.17 -1.92
C LEU A 138 5.30 -36.79 -1.48
N GLU A 139 4.15 -36.34 -1.99
CA GLU A 139 2.86 -36.99 -1.77
C GLU A 139 2.86 -38.45 -2.28
N LEU A 140 3.50 -38.71 -3.41
CA LEU A 140 3.68 -40.08 -3.94
C LEU A 140 4.55 -40.95 -3.04
N MET A 141 5.20 -40.34 -2.06
CA MET A 141 6.18 -40.94 -1.15
C MET A 141 5.71 -40.88 0.30
N GLY A 142 4.39 -40.70 0.51
CA GLY A 142 3.77 -40.79 1.83
C GLY A 142 3.69 -39.47 2.59
N ALA A 143 3.96 -38.32 1.95
CA ALA A 143 3.65 -37.03 2.55
C ALA A 143 2.14 -36.86 2.73
N ILE A 144 1.72 -36.32 3.87
CA ILE A 144 0.29 -36.16 4.22
C ILE A 144 -0.14 -34.69 4.25
N VAL A 145 0.70 -33.78 4.74
CA VAL A 145 0.39 -32.36 4.92
C VAL A 145 1.64 -31.52 4.66
N VAL A 146 1.47 -30.36 4.04
CA VAL A 146 2.52 -29.37 3.80
C VAL A 146 2.17 -28.11 4.59
N LEU A 147 3.14 -27.60 5.34
CA LEU A 147 3.00 -26.44 6.22
C LEU A 147 3.82 -25.30 5.65
N SER A 148 3.25 -24.10 5.71
CA SER A 148 3.95 -22.85 5.46
C SER A 148 3.92 -22.05 6.76
N GLU A 149 5.05 -22.04 7.46
CA GLU A 149 5.16 -21.39 8.77
C GLU A 149 5.01 -19.86 8.66
N ALA A 150 5.66 -19.26 7.66
CA ALA A 150 5.53 -17.82 7.38
C ALA A 150 4.08 -17.41 7.11
N ALA A 151 3.33 -18.28 6.42
CA ALA A 151 1.93 -18.06 6.11
C ALA A 151 0.96 -18.54 7.21
N GLN A 152 1.45 -19.16 8.29
CA GLN A 152 0.66 -19.76 9.36
C GLN A 152 -0.48 -20.67 8.85
N THR A 153 -0.22 -21.46 7.82
CA THR A 153 -1.23 -22.31 7.20
C THR A 153 -0.65 -23.65 6.77
N SER A 154 -1.54 -24.56 6.41
CA SER A 154 -1.17 -25.85 5.85
C SER A 154 -2.23 -26.35 4.86
N LEU A 155 -1.81 -27.24 3.97
CA LEU A 155 -2.66 -27.94 3.02
C LEU A 155 -2.37 -29.44 3.01
N PRO A 156 -3.36 -30.29 2.68
CA PRO A 156 -3.09 -31.70 2.39
C PRO A 156 -2.08 -31.81 1.25
N ALA A 157 -1.13 -32.74 1.36
CA ALA A 157 -0.11 -32.95 0.32
C ALA A 157 -0.74 -33.25 -1.06
N GLY A 158 -1.92 -33.90 -1.06
CA GLY A 158 -2.72 -34.18 -2.26
C GLY A 158 -3.10 -32.95 -3.08
N VAL A 159 -3.16 -31.75 -2.50
CA VAL A 159 -3.43 -30.50 -3.24
C VAL A 159 -2.30 -30.20 -4.25
N PHE A 160 -1.08 -30.62 -3.93
CA PHE A 160 0.11 -30.41 -4.77
C PHE A 160 0.39 -31.61 -5.69
N SER A 161 -0.36 -32.71 -5.54
CA SER A 161 -0.07 -34.00 -6.18
C SER A 161 -0.06 -33.92 -7.71
N PRO A 162 0.84 -34.67 -8.39
CA PRO A 162 0.86 -34.78 -9.85
C PRO A 162 -0.40 -35.44 -10.43
N ARG A 163 -1.23 -36.10 -9.59
CA ARG A 163 -2.44 -36.83 -10.00
C ARG A 163 -3.64 -35.95 -10.36
N SER A 164 -3.52 -34.62 -10.22
CA SER A 164 -4.50 -33.66 -10.74
C SER A 164 -4.60 -33.70 -12.29
N VAL A 165 -5.50 -32.96 -12.94
CA VAL A 165 -5.84 -33.10 -14.39
C VAL A 165 -5.40 -31.92 -15.29
N ALA A 166 -4.82 -30.84 -14.75
CA ALA A 166 -4.28 -29.70 -15.52
C ALA A 166 -3.15 -30.04 -16.52
N ALA A 167 -3.05 -29.28 -17.61
CA ALA A 167 -2.01 -29.49 -18.64
C ALA A 167 -0.58 -29.11 -18.19
N SER A 168 -0.44 -28.15 -17.26
CA SER A 168 0.80 -27.85 -16.53
C SER A 168 0.48 -27.79 -15.04
N ARG A 169 1.28 -28.48 -14.24
CA ARG A 169 1.16 -28.52 -12.78
C ARG A 169 1.74 -27.26 -12.16
N VAL A 170 2.88 -26.82 -12.64
CA VAL A 170 3.54 -25.62 -12.13
C VAL A 170 2.64 -24.40 -12.35
N GLU A 171 2.00 -24.28 -13.52
CA GLU A 171 1.05 -23.19 -13.77
C GLU A 171 -0.21 -23.30 -12.91
N HIS A 172 -0.68 -24.51 -12.60
CA HIS A 172 -1.77 -24.69 -11.65
C HIS A 172 -1.40 -24.20 -10.25
N LEU A 173 -0.19 -24.53 -9.77
CA LEU A 173 0.32 -24.07 -8.48
C LEU A 173 0.43 -22.54 -8.43
N ARG A 174 0.88 -21.89 -9.52
CA ARG A 174 0.94 -20.41 -9.62
C ARG A 174 -0.44 -19.74 -9.51
N ARG A 175 -1.51 -20.46 -9.85
CA ARG A 175 -2.90 -19.97 -9.83
C ARG A 175 -3.69 -20.37 -8.59
N LEU A 176 -3.08 -21.07 -7.63
CA LEU A 176 -3.72 -21.29 -6.35
C LEU A 176 -4.05 -19.93 -5.73
N PRO A 177 -5.24 -19.76 -5.11
CA PRO A 177 -5.56 -18.52 -4.42
C PRO A 177 -4.44 -18.18 -3.44
N ILE A 178 -3.89 -16.98 -3.54
CA ILE A 178 -2.77 -16.51 -2.74
C ILE A 178 -3.04 -16.72 -1.24
N PRO A 179 -4.24 -16.37 -0.70
CA PRO A 179 -4.51 -16.51 0.72
C PRO A 179 -4.72 -17.96 1.20
N LEU A 180 -4.76 -18.93 0.27
CA LEU A 180 -4.97 -20.34 0.62
C LEU A 180 -3.71 -20.95 1.25
N PHE A 181 -2.53 -20.64 0.70
CA PHE A 181 -1.28 -21.29 1.11
C PHE A 181 -0.06 -20.36 1.13
N TYR A 182 0.04 -19.44 0.17
CA TYR A 182 1.21 -18.58 0.04
C TYR A 182 1.19 -17.41 1.03
N VAL A 183 0.00 -16.86 1.32
CA VAL A 183 -0.22 -15.78 2.29
C VAL A 183 -1.41 -16.15 3.19
N GLY A 184 -1.21 -17.08 4.13
CA GLY A 184 -2.31 -17.82 4.76
C GLY A 184 -3.31 -16.93 5.49
N CYS A 185 -4.59 -17.29 5.42
CA CYS A 185 -5.68 -16.51 6.00
C CYS A 185 -6.29 -17.21 7.23
N VAL A 186 -6.07 -16.62 8.40
CA VAL A 186 -6.54 -17.14 9.69
C VAL A 186 -7.83 -16.45 10.11
N LYS A 187 -8.74 -17.23 10.71
CA LYS A 187 -10.03 -16.78 11.24
C LYS A 187 -10.00 -16.80 12.76
N TYR A 188 -10.20 -15.64 13.38
CA TYR A 188 -10.30 -15.48 14.82
C TYR A 188 -11.75 -15.20 15.22
N ASN A 189 -12.29 -16.07 16.06
CA ASN A 189 -13.58 -15.84 16.69
C ASN A 189 -13.43 -14.81 17.80
N LEU A 190 -14.21 -13.75 17.75
CA LEU A 190 -14.18 -12.72 18.78
C LEU A 190 -15.14 -13.08 19.91
N PRO A 191 -14.75 -12.90 21.19
CA PRO A 191 -15.63 -13.17 22.32
C PRO A 191 -16.94 -12.37 22.23
N ASN A 192 -18.06 -13.02 22.57
CA ASN A 192 -19.37 -12.39 22.70
C ASN A 192 -19.92 -11.70 21.43
N THR A 193 -19.47 -12.10 20.24
CA THR A 193 -20.01 -11.59 18.97
C THR A 193 -20.01 -12.67 17.89
N PRO A 194 -20.97 -12.66 16.95
CA PRO A 194 -20.92 -13.55 15.78
C PRO A 194 -19.85 -13.12 14.75
N LYS A 195 -19.21 -11.96 14.94
CA LYS A 195 -18.20 -11.44 14.03
C LYS A 195 -16.91 -12.23 14.07
N ILE A 196 -16.23 -12.28 12.94
CA ILE A 196 -14.94 -12.96 12.78
C ILE A 196 -13.92 -11.95 12.30
N TRP A 197 -12.79 -11.94 12.98
CA TRP A 197 -11.61 -11.23 12.52
C TRP A 197 -10.80 -12.16 11.61
N MET A 198 -10.66 -11.78 10.34
CA MET A 198 -9.85 -12.53 9.39
C MET A 198 -8.56 -11.76 9.12
N ARG A 199 -7.41 -12.45 9.18
CA ARG A 199 -6.10 -11.83 8.93
C ARG A 199 -5.24 -12.72 8.04
N THR A 200 -4.48 -12.11 7.14
CA THR A 200 -3.48 -12.79 6.33
C THR A 200 -2.10 -12.78 7.00
N TYR A 201 -1.24 -13.73 6.63
CA TYR A 201 0.13 -13.84 7.13
C TYR A 201 1.11 -14.17 6.01
N GLY A 202 2.29 -13.55 6.05
CA GLY A 202 3.39 -13.82 5.11
C GLY A 202 3.34 -13.01 3.82
N ALA A 203 2.52 -11.95 3.76
CA ALA A 203 2.44 -11.07 2.60
C ALA A 203 3.73 -10.26 2.38
N ASP A 204 4.46 -10.02 3.47
CA ASP A 204 5.73 -9.30 3.50
C ASP A 204 6.80 -9.95 2.64
N PHE A 205 6.79 -11.29 2.54
CA PHE A 205 7.64 -12.05 1.63
C PHE A 205 7.46 -11.65 0.16
N PHE A 206 6.27 -11.16 -0.20
CA PHE A 206 5.95 -10.66 -1.53
C PHE A 206 6.07 -9.13 -1.65
N GLY A 207 6.57 -8.45 -0.62
CA GLY A 207 6.64 -6.98 -0.57
C GLY A 207 5.28 -6.31 -0.37
N ALA A 208 4.27 -7.04 0.13
CA ALA A 208 2.94 -6.55 0.41
C ALA A 208 2.66 -6.55 1.93
N PRO A 209 1.79 -5.65 2.45
CA PRO A 209 1.36 -5.73 3.84
C PRO A 209 0.38 -6.90 4.04
N ASP A 210 0.39 -7.49 5.23
CA ASP A 210 -0.71 -8.36 5.64
C ASP A 210 -2.02 -7.56 5.71
N LEU A 211 -3.13 -8.24 5.49
CA LEU A 211 -4.47 -7.66 5.46
C LEU A 211 -5.31 -8.24 6.59
N ALA A 212 -6.15 -7.41 7.20
CA ALA A 212 -7.14 -7.86 8.16
C ALA A 212 -8.52 -7.25 7.89
N MET A 213 -9.57 -7.99 8.21
CA MET A 213 -10.95 -7.53 8.01
C MET A 213 -11.86 -8.10 9.09
N LEU A 214 -12.68 -7.23 9.68
CA LEU A 214 -13.77 -7.63 10.56
C LEU A 214 -14.99 -7.99 9.72
N THR A 215 -15.44 -9.23 9.82
CA THR A 215 -16.54 -9.77 9.01
C THR A 215 -17.78 -10.02 9.86
N ALA A 216 -18.95 -10.05 9.22
CA ALA A 216 -20.23 -10.26 9.90
C ALA A 216 -20.43 -11.68 10.47
N GLY A 217 -19.57 -12.64 10.09
CA GLY A 217 -19.61 -14.03 10.58
C GLY A 217 -19.13 -15.06 9.55
N HIS A 218 -19.29 -16.35 9.85
CA HIS A 218 -18.71 -17.43 9.04
C HIS A 218 -19.24 -17.48 7.59
N GLY A 219 -20.49 -17.05 7.38
CA GLY A 219 -21.14 -17.10 6.05
C GLY A 219 -20.50 -16.20 4.99
N VAL A 220 -19.71 -15.19 5.39
CA VAL A 220 -19.01 -14.27 4.47
C VAL A 220 -17.50 -14.51 4.42
N ALA A 221 -17.02 -15.60 5.03
CA ALA A 221 -15.58 -15.88 5.12
C ALA A 221 -14.96 -16.22 3.76
N GLN A 222 -15.69 -16.92 2.88
CA GLN A 222 -15.21 -17.20 1.52
C GLN A 222 -15.10 -15.91 0.71
N GLN A 223 -16.14 -15.06 0.74
CA GLN A 223 -16.11 -13.76 0.06
C GLN A 223 -14.95 -12.89 0.55
N THR A 224 -14.61 -12.95 1.83
CA THR A 224 -13.48 -12.23 2.40
C THR A 224 -12.14 -12.79 1.92
N MET A 225 -12.03 -14.12 1.80
CA MET A 225 -10.86 -14.75 1.20
C MET A 225 -10.70 -14.35 -0.28
N ASP A 226 -11.80 -14.32 -1.05
CA ASP A 226 -11.78 -13.88 -2.45
C ASP A 226 -11.39 -12.39 -2.57
N ARG A 227 -11.80 -11.54 -1.63
CA ARG A 227 -11.33 -10.14 -1.54
C ARG A 227 -9.82 -10.07 -1.30
N PHE A 228 -9.31 -10.80 -0.32
CA PHE A 228 -7.88 -10.82 -0.05
C PHE A 228 -7.08 -11.34 -1.23
N ASP A 229 -7.57 -12.37 -1.92
CA ASP A 229 -6.94 -12.89 -3.14
C ASP A 229 -6.86 -11.83 -4.24
N ALA A 230 -7.95 -11.11 -4.50
CA ALA A 230 -7.97 -10.03 -5.49
C ALA A 230 -7.01 -8.88 -5.13
N ILE A 231 -6.99 -8.45 -3.87
CA ILE A 231 -6.14 -7.35 -3.40
C ILE A 231 -4.66 -7.76 -3.47
N LEU A 232 -4.32 -8.95 -2.94
CA LEU A 232 -2.95 -9.46 -2.94
C LEU A 232 -2.47 -9.74 -4.37
N GLY A 233 -3.31 -10.34 -5.21
CA GLY A 233 -3.02 -10.57 -6.62
C GLY A 233 -2.70 -9.27 -7.37
N TYR A 234 -3.45 -8.20 -7.10
CA TYR A 234 -3.16 -6.88 -7.66
C TYR A 234 -1.82 -6.33 -7.14
N MET A 235 -1.58 -6.33 -5.82
CA MET A 235 -0.35 -5.79 -5.23
C MET A 235 0.90 -6.52 -5.73
N ILE A 236 0.87 -7.85 -5.71
CA ILE A 236 1.98 -8.71 -6.09
C ILE A 236 2.21 -8.63 -7.61
N GLY A 237 1.15 -8.77 -8.41
CA GLY A 237 1.24 -8.77 -9.87
C GLY A 237 1.67 -7.42 -10.45
N GLN A 238 1.22 -6.30 -9.87
CA GLN A 238 1.58 -4.95 -10.31
C GLN A 238 2.79 -4.36 -9.57
N LYS A 239 3.37 -5.10 -8.61
CA LYS A 239 4.46 -4.63 -7.73
C LYS A 239 4.14 -3.27 -7.10
N THR A 240 2.91 -3.13 -6.61
CA THR A 240 2.40 -1.90 -6.00
C THR A 240 2.07 -2.13 -4.54
N VAL A 241 2.22 -1.08 -3.74
CA VAL A 241 1.95 -1.13 -2.30
C VAL A 241 0.76 -0.23 -1.98
N VAL A 242 -0.27 -0.80 -1.34
CA VAL A 242 -1.35 0.00 -0.75
C VAL A 242 -0.91 0.52 0.61
N GLN A 243 -1.39 1.71 0.97
CA GLN A 243 -1.02 2.38 2.21
C GLN A 243 -2.28 2.82 2.96
N ASP A 244 -2.09 3.25 4.20
CA ASP A 244 -3.10 3.90 5.02
C ASP A 244 -3.83 5.00 4.23
N GLY A 245 -5.16 5.01 4.32
CA GLY A 245 -6.03 5.93 3.62
C GLY A 245 -6.31 5.58 2.17
N HIS A 246 -5.57 4.68 1.51
CA HIS A 246 -5.86 4.30 0.12
C HIS A 246 -7.25 3.65 -0.01
N THR A 247 -7.84 3.77 -1.19
CA THR A 247 -9.10 3.10 -1.52
C THR A 247 -8.96 2.25 -2.78
N MET A 248 -9.66 1.13 -2.84
CA MET A 248 -9.65 0.20 -3.97
C MET A 248 -11.08 -0.31 -4.23
N GLN A 249 -11.42 -0.47 -5.50
CA GLN A 249 -12.66 -1.14 -5.89
C GLN A 249 -12.35 -2.61 -6.20
N VAL A 250 -13.06 -3.54 -5.55
CA VAL A 250 -12.99 -4.98 -5.81
C VAL A 250 -14.39 -5.45 -6.18
N GLY A 251 -14.58 -5.80 -7.45
CA GLY A 251 -15.92 -6.07 -7.99
C GLY A 251 -16.84 -4.85 -7.85
N GLN A 252 -17.94 -5.00 -7.12
CA GLN A 252 -18.92 -3.93 -6.87
C GLN A 252 -18.69 -3.19 -5.54
N GLU A 253 -17.71 -3.61 -4.75
CA GLU A 253 -17.45 -3.05 -3.42
C GLU A 253 -16.30 -2.05 -3.46
N ASN A 254 -16.44 -1.00 -2.66
CA ASN A 254 -15.37 -0.04 -2.42
C ASN A 254 -14.75 -0.34 -1.06
N LEU A 255 -13.43 -0.40 -1.03
CA LEU A 255 -12.64 -0.74 0.13
C LEU A 255 -11.72 0.43 0.49
N ARG A 256 -11.51 0.64 1.79
CA ARG A 256 -10.48 1.53 2.35
C ARG A 256 -9.48 0.71 3.14
N PHE A 257 -8.21 1.07 3.01
CA PHE A 257 -7.12 0.54 3.81
C PHE A 257 -6.82 1.52 4.93
N ARG A 258 -6.67 1.03 6.15
CA ARG A 258 -6.21 1.85 7.28
C ARG A 258 -5.21 1.11 8.15
N LYS A 259 -4.41 1.86 8.90
CA LYS A 259 -3.64 1.29 10.00
C LYS A 259 -4.56 0.68 11.07
N PRO A 260 -4.11 -0.36 11.79
CA PRO A 260 -4.84 -0.89 12.92
C PRO A 260 -4.98 0.17 14.01
N ALA A 261 -6.18 0.25 14.57
CA ALA A 261 -6.53 1.07 15.72
C ALA A 261 -6.29 0.27 17.01
N ALA A 262 -6.15 0.96 18.15
CA ALA A 262 -5.98 0.32 19.45
C ALA A 262 -7.14 -0.60 19.84
N SER A 263 -8.32 -0.40 19.25
CA SER A 263 -9.52 -1.22 19.46
C SER A 263 -9.59 -2.46 18.57
N ASP A 264 -8.75 -2.57 17.54
CA ASP A 264 -8.78 -3.74 16.67
C ASP A 264 -8.21 -4.97 17.38
N PRO A 265 -8.73 -6.18 17.09
CA PRO A 265 -8.19 -7.41 17.65
C PRO A 265 -6.69 -7.53 17.37
N GLN A 266 -5.93 -7.74 18.44
CA GLN A 266 -4.52 -8.09 18.39
C GLN A 266 -4.40 -9.60 18.51
N ASP A 267 -3.58 -10.23 17.66
CA ASP A 267 -3.35 -11.69 17.63
C ASP A 267 -1.95 -12.08 18.12
N GLY A 268 -1.18 -11.10 18.63
CA GLY A 268 0.16 -11.34 19.18
C GLY A 268 1.24 -11.56 18.12
N SER A 269 0.98 -11.28 16.84
CA SER A 269 2.01 -11.26 15.81
C SER A 269 2.60 -9.87 15.59
N ASP A 270 3.92 -9.81 15.44
CA ASP A 270 4.70 -8.55 15.32
C ASP A 270 4.68 -7.94 13.90
N GLY A 271 4.01 -8.58 12.94
CA GLY A 271 3.98 -8.14 11.54
C GLY A 271 3.04 -6.94 11.31
N PRO A 272 3.46 -5.91 10.55
CA PRO A 272 2.58 -4.80 10.20
C PRO A 272 1.47 -5.29 9.25
N PHE A 273 0.23 -4.88 9.52
CA PHE A 273 -0.91 -5.20 8.67
C PHE A 273 -1.76 -3.95 8.43
N LEU A 274 -2.61 -3.99 7.41
CA LEU A 274 -3.64 -2.99 7.14
C LEU A 274 -5.02 -3.58 7.35
N VAL A 275 -5.90 -2.79 7.97
CA VAL A 275 -7.32 -3.14 8.08
C VAL A 275 -8.04 -2.70 6.83
N VAL A 276 -8.80 -3.62 6.25
CA VAL A 276 -9.63 -3.43 5.07
C VAL A 276 -11.07 -3.22 5.52
N GLU A 277 -11.66 -2.10 5.12
CA GLU A 277 -13.03 -1.73 5.45
C GLU A 277 -13.85 -1.54 4.17
N THR A 278 -15.09 -2.03 4.16
CA THR A 278 -16.05 -1.65 3.11
C THR A 278 -16.53 -0.24 3.37
N ILE A 279 -16.52 0.60 2.32
CA ILE A 279 -16.91 2.02 2.38
C ILE A 279 -17.98 2.34 1.34
N ALA A 280 -18.72 3.43 1.56
CA ALA A 280 -19.65 3.95 0.56
C ALA A 280 -18.89 4.60 -0.62
N ALA A 281 -19.54 4.71 -1.79
CA ALA A 281 -18.94 5.34 -2.97
C ALA A 281 -18.58 6.83 -2.76
N SER A 282 -19.22 7.49 -1.80
CA SER A 282 -18.92 8.86 -1.37
C SER A 282 -17.59 8.99 -0.62
N GLU A 283 -17.03 7.89 -0.12
CA GLU A 283 -15.80 7.86 0.68
C GLU A 283 -14.57 7.44 -0.14
N ILE A 284 -14.73 7.16 -1.45
CA ILE A 284 -13.62 6.81 -2.35
C ILE A 284 -12.71 8.03 -2.51
N ASN A 285 -11.39 7.85 -2.32
CA ASN A 285 -10.41 8.88 -2.66
C ASN A 285 -10.39 9.06 -4.18
N ARG A 286 -10.89 10.18 -4.69
CA ARG A 286 -10.83 10.45 -6.12
C ARG A 286 -9.47 11.08 -6.46
N PRO A 287 -8.88 10.78 -7.63
CA PRO A 287 -7.68 11.48 -8.10
C PRO A 287 -7.83 13.01 -8.15
N ALA A 288 -9.07 13.52 -8.20
CA ALA A 288 -9.39 14.94 -8.07
C ALA A 288 -9.02 15.56 -6.71
N ASP A 289 -8.86 14.73 -5.68
CA ASP A 289 -8.57 15.15 -4.30
C ASP A 289 -7.08 15.07 -3.96
N ARG A 290 -6.25 14.45 -4.83
CA ARG A 290 -4.80 14.40 -4.62
C ARG A 290 -4.17 15.71 -5.07
N VAL A 291 -3.90 16.58 -4.10
CA VAL A 291 -3.11 17.78 -4.29
C VAL A 291 -1.63 17.38 -4.33
N THR A 292 -0.94 17.67 -5.43
CA THR A 292 0.53 17.58 -5.49
C THR A 292 1.12 18.99 -5.57
N SER A 293 2.31 19.17 -5.02
CA SER A 293 2.96 20.47 -4.97
C SER A 293 4.46 20.35 -5.16
N ARG A 294 5.05 21.40 -5.71
CA ARG A 294 6.50 21.63 -5.66
C ARG A 294 6.78 23.06 -5.27
N GLU A 295 7.98 23.30 -4.75
CA GLU A 295 8.49 24.66 -4.59
C GLU A 295 8.63 25.35 -5.96
N LEU A 296 8.53 26.69 -5.96
CA LEU A 296 8.84 27.48 -7.15
C LEU A 296 10.35 27.45 -7.38
N THR A 297 10.74 27.39 -8.64
CA THR A 297 12.13 27.63 -9.03
C THR A 297 12.55 29.07 -8.74
N ILE A 298 13.86 29.32 -8.65
CA ILE A 298 14.42 30.66 -8.47
C ILE A 298 13.90 31.63 -9.55
N GLN A 299 13.78 31.16 -10.80
CA GLN A 299 13.25 31.97 -11.90
C GLN A 299 11.76 32.31 -11.70
N GLU A 300 10.94 31.36 -11.28
CA GLU A 300 9.52 31.59 -11.01
C GLU A 300 9.32 32.57 -9.84
N LEU A 301 10.11 32.45 -8.77
CA LEU A 301 10.09 33.38 -7.64
C LEU A 301 10.51 34.79 -8.05
N THR A 302 11.58 34.92 -8.84
CA THR A 302 12.04 36.21 -9.38
C THR A 302 10.97 36.85 -10.26
N ASN A 303 10.30 36.04 -11.11
CA ASN A 303 9.20 36.52 -11.94
C ASN A 303 8.01 37.00 -11.09
N MET A 304 7.62 36.23 -10.08
CA MET A 304 6.50 36.58 -9.18
C MET A 304 6.76 37.91 -8.46
N ARG A 305 7.96 38.07 -7.89
CA ARG A 305 8.37 39.32 -7.22
C ARG A 305 8.44 40.50 -8.18
N SER A 306 8.97 40.29 -9.39
CA SER A 306 9.02 41.34 -10.41
C SER A 306 7.63 41.81 -10.84
N VAL A 307 6.67 40.88 -10.94
CA VAL A 307 5.27 41.16 -11.22
C VAL A 307 4.62 41.94 -10.06
N ALA A 308 4.84 41.51 -8.82
CA ALA A 308 4.37 42.21 -7.62
C ALA A 308 4.91 43.64 -7.51
N GLN A 309 6.20 43.83 -7.75
CA GLN A 309 6.87 45.13 -7.76
C GLN A 309 6.36 46.07 -8.84
N ARG A 310 5.97 45.56 -10.01
CA ARG A 310 5.31 46.40 -11.03
C ARG A 310 3.88 46.74 -10.63
N ALA A 311 3.15 45.79 -10.05
CA ALA A 311 1.76 46.00 -9.66
C ALA A 311 1.63 47.12 -8.61
N ILE A 312 2.54 47.20 -7.63
CA ILE A 312 2.45 48.22 -6.59
C ILE A 312 2.65 49.66 -7.11
N LEU A 313 3.37 49.85 -8.22
CA LEU A 313 3.53 51.17 -8.85
C LEU A 313 2.20 51.73 -9.38
N GLY A 314 1.20 50.86 -9.57
CA GLY A 314 -0.17 51.26 -9.92
C GLY A 314 -0.98 51.83 -8.76
N PHE A 315 -0.48 51.76 -7.52
CA PHE A 315 -1.16 52.27 -6.34
C PHE A 315 -0.54 53.61 -5.91
N THR A 316 -1.38 54.60 -5.61
CA THR A 316 -0.93 55.93 -5.17
C THR A 316 -0.76 56.06 -3.66
N GLU A 317 -1.43 55.19 -2.89
CA GLU A 317 -1.51 55.30 -1.43
C GLU A 317 -0.51 54.40 -0.68
N VAL A 318 0.13 53.45 -1.37
CA VAL A 318 1.04 52.47 -0.78
C VAL A 318 2.31 52.33 -1.60
N THR A 319 3.40 51.96 -0.94
CA THR A 319 4.71 51.71 -1.56
C THR A 319 5.24 50.35 -1.08
N LEU A 320 6.36 49.88 -1.66
CA LEU A 320 6.97 48.59 -1.26
C LEU A 320 7.35 48.52 0.23
N GLY A 321 7.56 49.67 0.88
CA GLY A 321 7.87 49.74 2.32
C GLY A 321 6.65 49.89 3.23
N SER A 322 5.44 49.96 2.67
CA SER A 322 4.21 50.07 3.47
C SER A 322 3.94 48.77 4.25
N PRO A 323 3.27 48.84 5.43
CA PRO A 323 2.89 47.64 6.17
C PRO A 323 2.03 46.68 5.31
N PRO A 324 2.20 45.35 5.45
CA PRO A 324 1.43 44.36 4.68
C PRO A 324 -0.08 44.59 4.73
N GLU A 325 -0.62 44.95 5.90
CA GLU A 325 -2.03 45.22 6.12
C GLU A 325 -2.54 46.41 5.28
N SER A 326 -1.71 47.44 5.11
CA SER A 326 -2.03 48.62 4.29
C SER A 326 -2.05 48.27 2.81
N ILE A 327 -1.06 47.50 2.34
CA ILE A 327 -0.99 47.04 0.95
C ILE A 327 -2.20 46.16 0.62
N VAL A 328 -2.52 45.18 1.47
CA VAL A 328 -3.67 44.30 1.30
C VAL A 328 -5.00 45.07 1.28
N ARG A 329 -5.14 46.11 2.11
CA ARG A 329 -6.33 46.97 2.10
C ARG A 329 -6.45 47.76 0.79
N ALA A 330 -5.34 48.31 0.29
CA ALA A 330 -5.30 49.02 -0.98
C ALA A 330 -5.70 48.09 -2.14
N ILE A 331 -5.20 46.85 -2.13
CA ILE A 331 -5.59 45.80 -3.10
C ILE A 331 -7.11 45.56 -3.06
N ASP A 332 -7.68 45.37 -1.87
CA ASP A 332 -9.12 45.10 -1.71
C ASP A 332 -9.98 46.26 -2.25
N GLN A 333 -9.60 47.50 -1.93
CA GLN A 333 -10.28 48.71 -2.41
C GLN A 333 -10.18 48.86 -3.93
N GLU A 334 -9.02 48.58 -4.51
CA GLU A 334 -8.79 48.66 -5.95
C GLU A 334 -9.64 47.65 -6.73
N VAL A 335 -9.72 46.40 -6.24
CA VAL A 335 -10.61 45.38 -6.83
C VAL A 335 -12.07 45.83 -6.77
N ARG A 336 -12.53 46.37 -5.64
CA ARG A 336 -13.89 46.92 -5.51
C ARG A 336 -14.13 48.09 -6.46
N ARG A 337 -13.15 48.98 -6.62
CA ARG A 337 -13.21 50.14 -7.53
C ARG A 337 -13.38 49.70 -8.98
N VAL A 338 -12.54 48.78 -9.46
CA VAL A 338 -12.61 48.27 -10.84
C VAL A 338 -13.95 47.57 -11.12
N ARG A 339 -14.43 46.75 -10.17
CA ARG A 339 -15.74 46.09 -10.31
C ARG A 339 -16.89 47.09 -10.41
N LYS A 340 -16.88 48.14 -9.58
CA LYS A 340 -17.90 49.21 -9.62
C LYS A 340 -17.89 49.97 -10.95
N GLN A 341 -16.71 50.17 -11.54
CA GLN A 341 -16.59 50.79 -12.86
C GLN A 341 -17.17 49.88 -13.97
N GLN A 342 -16.89 48.58 -13.92
CA GLN A 342 -17.39 47.60 -14.89
C GLN A 342 -18.91 47.39 -14.82
N SER A 343 -19.52 47.53 -13.63
CA SER A 343 -20.97 47.35 -13.45
C SER A 343 -21.81 48.59 -13.74
N SER A 344 -21.20 49.79 -13.78
CA SER A 344 -21.92 51.05 -14.04
C SER A 344 -22.28 51.25 -15.51
N LEU A 345 -23.56 51.57 -15.78
CA LEU A 345 -24.10 51.91 -17.12
C LEU A 345 -23.41 53.16 -17.72
N LEU A 346 -23.08 54.14 -16.88
CA LEU A 346 -22.30 55.33 -17.24
C LEU A 346 -20.82 55.00 -17.46
N GLY A 347 -20.28 54.03 -16.71
CA GLY A 347 -18.91 53.52 -16.89
C GLY A 347 -18.72 52.89 -18.26
N LYS A 348 -19.68 52.06 -18.71
CA LYS A 348 -19.64 51.44 -20.05
C LYS A 348 -19.73 52.45 -21.21
N LEU A 349 -20.28 53.65 -20.98
CA LEU A 349 -20.51 54.69 -21.99
C LEU A 349 -19.38 55.73 -22.07
N MET A 350 -18.65 55.95 -20.97
CA MET A 350 -17.58 56.97 -20.89
C MET A 350 -16.16 56.40 -20.83
N ASP A 351 -15.97 55.08 -20.80
CA ASP A 351 -14.63 54.50 -20.65
C ASP A 351 -13.79 54.64 -21.94
N ARG A 352 -13.01 55.73 -21.98
CA ARG A 352 -11.93 55.96 -22.96
C ARG A 352 -10.57 55.46 -22.47
N SER A 353 -10.51 54.79 -21.33
CA SER A 353 -9.26 54.26 -20.77
C SER A 353 -8.83 53.02 -21.57
N PRO A 354 -7.52 52.74 -21.69
CA PRO A 354 -7.08 51.47 -22.24
C PRO A 354 -7.69 50.33 -21.42
N LYS A 355 -8.37 49.39 -22.10
CA LYS A 355 -8.97 48.21 -21.47
C LYS A 355 -7.89 47.46 -20.70
N VAL A 356 -7.89 47.58 -19.39
CA VAL A 356 -7.02 46.79 -18.51
C VAL A 356 -7.50 45.35 -18.61
N ASP A 357 -6.64 44.45 -19.07
CA ASP A 357 -6.94 43.02 -19.10
C ASP A 357 -7.14 42.51 -17.66
N PRO A 358 -8.36 42.06 -17.28
CA PRO A 358 -8.62 41.56 -15.93
C PRO A 358 -7.73 40.39 -15.53
N ALA A 359 -7.29 39.57 -16.50
CA ALA A 359 -6.38 38.45 -16.22
C ALA A 359 -4.97 38.96 -15.86
N ALA A 360 -4.42 39.89 -16.65
CA ALA A 360 -3.14 40.53 -16.33
C ALA A 360 -3.18 41.28 -15.00
N MET A 361 -4.28 41.99 -14.71
CA MET A 361 -4.47 42.68 -13.43
C MET A 361 -4.51 41.69 -12.25
N ALA A 362 -5.26 40.59 -12.39
CA ALA A 362 -5.35 39.56 -11.36
C ALA A 362 -3.99 38.91 -11.07
N ILE A 363 -3.16 38.69 -12.10
CA ILE A 363 -1.79 38.16 -11.93
C ILE A 363 -0.92 39.17 -11.18
N GLY A 364 -0.93 40.44 -11.59
CA GLY A 364 -0.16 41.52 -10.96
C GLY A 364 -0.46 41.69 -9.48
N ILE A 365 -1.73 41.96 -9.20
CA ILE A 365 -2.22 42.21 -7.84
C ILE A 365 -2.22 40.94 -7.00
N GLY A 366 -2.44 39.78 -7.62
CA GLY A 366 -2.35 38.47 -6.96
C GLY A 366 -0.94 38.17 -6.47
N ALA A 367 0.08 38.42 -7.30
CA ALA A 367 1.47 38.31 -6.89
C ALA A 367 1.79 39.25 -5.72
N LEU A 368 1.32 40.52 -5.80
CA LEU A 368 1.54 41.51 -4.74
C LEU A 368 0.91 41.09 -3.41
N TRP A 369 -0.31 40.57 -3.43
CA TRP A 369 -0.99 40.05 -2.25
C TRP A 369 -0.27 38.81 -1.69
N GLY A 370 0.13 37.88 -2.56
CA GLY A 370 0.87 36.69 -2.14
C GLY A 370 2.19 37.03 -1.45
N ASP A 371 2.92 38.05 -1.92
CA ASP A 371 4.13 38.54 -1.25
C ASP A 371 3.84 39.11 0.15
N GLN A 372 2.66 39.68 0.39
CA GLN A 372 2.27 40.13 1.74
C GLN A 372 2.04 38.95 2.68
N LEU A 373 1.45 37.85 2.18
CA LEU A 373 1.26 36.61 2.95
C LEU A 373 2.62 35.98 3.33
N VAL A 374 3.54 35.91 2.35
CA VAL A 374 4.91 35.41 2.57
C VAL A 374 5.63 36.26 3.62
N SER A 375 5.62 37.59 3.46
CA SER A 375 6.29 38.54 4.34
C SER A 375 5.74 38.49 5.77
N ARG A 376 4.41 38.50 5.93
CA ARG A 376 3.75 38.62 7.24
C ARG A 376 3.71 37.32 8.03
N PHE A 377 3.50 36.19 7.35
CA PHE A 377 3.19 34.90 7.99
C PHE A 377 4.26 33.84 7.79
N ARG A 378 5.35 34.14 7.06
CA ARG A 378 6.38 33.17 6.67
C ARG A 378 5.80 31.97 5.90
N TRP A 379 4.74 32.24 5.13
CA TRP A 379 4.22 31.27 4.18
C TRP A 379 5.11 31.21 2.95
N GLU A 380 4.90 30.21 2.11
CA GLU A 380 5.75 29.98 0.95
C GLU A 380 4.93 29.82 -0.32
N TRP A 381 5.46 30.36 -1.41
CA TRP A 381 4.92 30.09 -2.74
C TRP A 381 5.14 28.62 -3.12
N ALA A 382 4.11 27.99 -3.68
CA ALA A 382 4.14 26.64 -4.21
C ALA A 382 3.43 26.57 -5.57
N HIS A 383 3.92 25.70 -6.45
CA HIS A 383 3.24 25.33 -7.67
C HIS A 383 2.41 24.07 -7.39
N VAL A 384 1.10 24.24 -7.35
CA VAL A 384 0.13 23.23 -6.89
C VAL A 384 -0.63 22.66 -8.07
N THR A 385 -0.78 21.34 -8.10
CA THR A 385 -1.64 20.62 -9.05
C THR A 385 -2.78 19.98 -8.28
N ARG A 386 -4.02 20.37 -8.61
CA ARG A 386 -5.25 19.83 -8.01
C ARG A 386 -6.26 19.52 -9.12
N ALA A 387 -6.77 18.28 -9.14
CA ALA A 387 -7.67 17.81 -10.19
C ALA A 387 -7.17 18.11 -11.63
N GLY A 388 -5.86 17.94 -11.86
CA GLY A 388 -5.20 18.22 -13.15
C GLY A 388 -5.00 19.71 -13.47
N LYS A 389 -5.56 20.63 -12.67
CA LYS A 389 -5.33 22.08 -12.82
C LYS A 389 -4.07 22.48 -12.08
N ARG A 390 -3.22 23.26 -12.74
CA ARG A 390 -1.97 23.80 -12.20
C ARG A 390 -2.15 25.27 -11.86
N GLY A 391 -1.65 25.69 -10.70
CA GLY A 391 -1.72 27.08 -10.26
C GLY A 391 -0.62 27.41 -9.25
N PHE A 392 -0.36 28.71 -9.08
CA PHE A 392 0.52 29.22 -8.04
C PHE A 392 -0.30 29.53 -6.79
N ALA A 393 0.11 28.96 -5.67
CA ALA A 393 -0.50 29.18 -4.37
C ALA A 393 0.54 29.72 -3.38
N VAL A 394 0.06 30.40 -2.34
CA VAL A 394 0.84 30.68 -1.13
C VAL A 394 0.30 29.80 -0.03
N ALA A 395 1.13 28.91 0.52
CA ALA A 395 0.70 27.90 1.49
C ALA A 395 1.40 28.07 2.84
N SER A 396 0.69 27.70 3.92
CA SER A 396 1.22 27.67 5.28
C SER A 396 2.44 26.73 5.39
N PRO A 397 3.30 26.89 6.42
CA PRO A 397 4.51 26.05 6.56
C PRO A 397 4.24 24.54 6.59
N ASP A 398 3.12 24.12 7.19
CA ASP A 398 2.66 22.72 7.25
C ASP A 398 1.78 22.30 6.05
N ARG A 399 1.59 23.20 5.08
CA ARG A 399 0.75 23.02 3.89
C ARG A 399 -0.70 22.65 4.20
N SER A 400 -1.18 22.93 5.41
CA SER A 400 -2.58 22.68 5.79
C SER A 400 -3.52 23.66 5.09
N ILE A 401 -3.09 24.91 4.90
CA ILE A 401 -3.89 25.98 4.28
C ILE A 401 -3.14 26.54 3.07
N ALA A 402 -3.89 26.89 2.03
CA ALA A 402 -3.38 27.61 0.87
C ALA A 402 -4.31 28.76 0.45
N ILE A 403 -3.73 29.80 -0.14
CA ILE A 403 -4.45 30.82 -0.90
C ILE A 403 -3.95 30.73 -2.35
N TYR A 404 -4.84 30.93 -3.32
CA TYR A 404 -4.52 31.03 -4.75
C TYR A 404 -4.77 32.48 -5.22
N PRO A 405 -3.86 33.44 -4.95
CA PRO A 405 -4.18 34.87 -5.02
C PRO A 405 -4.68 35.31 -6.40
N SER A 406 -3.96 34.93 -7.44
CA SER A 406 -4.26 35.33 -8.83
C SER A 406 -5.54 34.67 -9.36
N ASP A 407 -5.83 33.44 -8.95
CA ASP A 407 -7.05 32.75 -9.35
C ASP A 407 -8.27 33.29 -8.60
N TYR A 408 -8.14 33.58 -7.30
CA TYR A 408 -9.19 34.22 -6.51
C TYR A 408 -9.53 35.61 -7.06
N LEU A 409 -8.52 36.46 -7.30
CA LEU A 409 -8.74 37.81 -7.83
C LEU A 409 -9.35 37.79 -9.23
N ARG A 410 -8.98 36.82 -10.08
CA ARG A 410 -9.61 36.64 -11.39
C ARG A 410 -11.09 36.32 -11.25
N ARG A 411 -11.47 35.47 -10.29
CA ARG A 411 -12.89 35.19 -9.98
C ARG A 411 -13.60 36.44 -9.48
N CYS A 412 -13.00 37.22 -8.58
CA CYS A 412 -13.59 38.47 -8.09
C CYS A 412 -13.84 39.48 -9.21
N LEU A 413 -12.90 39.62 -10.14
CA LEU A 413 -13.02 40.55 -11.27
C LEU A 413 -14.01 40.05 -12.35
N SER A 414 -14.18 38.74 -12.48
CA SER A 414 -15.05 38.15 -13.52
C SER A 414 -16.49 37.87 -13.04
N SER A 415 -16.71 37.78 -11.73
CA SER A 415 -18.00 37.41 -11.13
C SER A 415 -18.58 38.58 -10.32
N PRO A 416 -19.69 39.21 -10.75
CA PRO A 416 -20.31 40.33 -10.04
C PRO A 416 -20.82 39.98 -8.64
N ASP A 417 -21.17 38.71 -8.41
CA ASP A 417 -21.80 38.26 -7.16
C ASP A 417 -20.79 37.82 -6.09
N LEU A 418 -19.51 37.64 -6.45
CA LEU A 418 -18.48 37.19 -5.50
C LEU A 418 -17.97 38.38 -4.68
N GLU A 419 -18.14 38.37 -3.35
CA GLU A 419 -17.57 39.42 -2.50
C GLU A 419 -16.03 39.32 -2.46
N CYS A 420 -15.35 40.47 -2.59
CA CYS A 420 -13.90 40.53 -2.45
C CYS A 420 -13.53 40.47 -0.96
N ALA A 421 -12.90 39.36 -0.56
CA ALA A 421 -12.52 39.02 0.81
C ALA A 421 -11.00 39.05 1.01
N VAL A 422 -10.27 39.86 0.26
CA VAL A 422 -8.79 39.95 0.35
C VAL A 422 -8.38 40.47 1.72
N ALA A 423 -8.94 41.61 2.14
CA ALA A 423 -8.63 42.21 3.45
C ALA A 423 -9.14 41.35 4.62
N SER A 424 -10.36 40.80 4.51
CA SER A 424 -10.95 40.01 5.59
C SER A 424 -10.26 38.65 5.77
N SER A 425 -9.84 37.98 4.69
CA SER A 425 -9.07 36.73 4.80
C SER A 425 -7.67 36.95 5.40
N PHE A 426 -6.98 38.03 5.03
CA PHE A 426 -5.69 38.38 5.63
C PHE A 426 -5.83 38.63 7.14
N GLN A 427 -6.87 39.36 7.57
CA GLN A 427 -7.12 39.60 8.98
C GLN A 427 -7.47 38.31 9.73
N ARG A 428 -8.25 37.40 9.13
CA ARG A 428 -8.55 36.08 9.71
C ARG A 428 -7.29 35.24 9.92
N ILE A 429 -6.34 35.28 8.98
CA ILE A 429 -5.03 34.62 9.13
C ILE A 429 -4.24 35.29 10.26
N ALA A 430 -4.20 36.62 10.28
CA ALA A 430 -3.47 37.38 11.30
C ALA A 430 -3.99 37.16 12.72
N SER A 431 -5.29 36.93 12.90
CA SER A 431 -5.90 36.61 14.19
C SER A 431 -5.85 35.12 14.55
N GLY A 432 -5.30 34.26 13.69
CA GLY A 432 -5.34 32.80 13.87
C GLY A 432 -6.74 32.19 13.73
N SER A 433 -7.72 32.95 13.23
CA SER A 433 -9.11 32.53 13.03
C SER A 433 -9.29 31.75 11.72
N VAL A 434 -8.45 30.73 11.54
CA VAL A 434 -8.43 29.82 10.40
C VAL A 434 -8.88 28.42 10.83
N PRO A 435 -9.54 27.64 9.95
CA PRO A 435 -9.97 26.30 10.29
C PRO A 435 -8.78 25.39 10.58
N HIS A 436 -8.91 24.52 11.59
CA HIS A 436 -7.96 23.45 11.81
C HIS A 436 -8.18 22.34 10.78
N VAL A 437 -7.21 22.16 9.90
CA VAL A 437 -7.23 21.16 8.83
C VAL A 437 -5.94 20.37 8.85
N ALA A 438 -5.98 19.15 8.32
CA ALA A 438 -4.82 18.26 8.35
C ALA A 438 -3.62 18.88 7.61
N PRO A 439 -2.37 18.65 8.08
CA PRO A 439 -1.18 19.01 7.33
C PRO A 439 -1.20 18.44 5.89
N ASN A 440 -0.59 19.16 4.94
CA ASN A 440 -0.57 18.81 3.52
C ASN A 440 -1.92 18.73 2.80
N SER A 441 -3.01 19.24 3.39
CA SER A 441 -4.33 19.23 2.75
C SER A 441 -4.55 20.35 1.72
N TYR A 442 -3.73 21.41 1.74
CA TYR A 442 -3.88 22.58 0.86
C TYR A 442 -5.31 23.14 0.86
N PHE A 443 -5.95 23.22 2.03
CA PHE A 443 -7.30 23.74 2.16
C PHE A 443 -7.34 25.20 1.70
N ASP A 444 -8.15 25.47 0.67
CA ASP A 444 -8.34 26.82 0.14
C ASP A 444 -9.40 27.54 0.97
N ILE A 445 -8.96 28.49 1.80
CA ILE A 445 -9.84 29.26 2.68
C ILE A 445 -10.77 30.24 1.93
N LEU A 446 -10.58 30.37 0.61
CA LEU A 446 -11.32 31.25 -0.28
C LEU A 446 -11.95 30.50 -1.46
N ALA A 447 -12.00 29.17 -1.39
CA ALA A 447 -12.63 28.32 -2.41
C ALA A 447 -14.08 28.71 -2.67
#